data_AF-A0A9W9DZJ7-F1
#
_entry.id   AF-A0A9W9DZJ7-F1
#
_cell.length_a   1.000
_cell.length_b   1.000
_cell.length_c   1.000
_cell.angle_alpha   90.00
_cell.angle_beta   90.00
_cell.angle_gamma   90.00
#
_symmetry.space_group_name_H-M   'P 1'
#
loop_
_entity.id
_entity.type
_entity.pdbx_description
1 polymer ?
#
loop_
_entity_poly.entity_id
_entity_poly.type
_entity_poly.pdbx_seq_one_letter_code
_entity_poly.pdbx_strand_id
1 'polypeptide(L)'
;LSSGAAVEADIDASKFEAAHGAHTGKPGKKADMGTKSDREKQYTLAELIDMGFEHIQWDGVTPIPIIDCCGRIIVVLAGQPGGDYPEELREAFGIMLKEGENAGLSSNAADGPHKCGAFPAYNQGVTMGMGNAHPVVLNPRSMTQVLNCLMGHSAFQWMARYQNAAFGLWAPRVYAGYEKVYNTIHSNLELPENFPGVVFTAAAFNFG
;
A
#
# COMPACT_ATOMS: atom_id res chain seq x y z
N LEU A 1 12.13 -13.69 18.86
CA LEU A 1 10.86 -13.37 18.19
C LEU A 1 9.75 -13.98 19.03
N SER A 2 8.98 -13.14 19.74
CA SER A 2 7.73 -13.60 20.35
C SER A 2 6.81 -14.00 19.20
N SER A 3 6.39 -15.25 19.12
CA SER A 3 5.44 -15.72 18.11
C SER A 3 4.10 -15.05 18.40
N GLY A 4 3.78 -13.97 17.66
CA GLY A 4 2.42 -13.45 17.62
C GLY A 4 1.47 -14.58 17.24
N ALA A 5 0.38 -14.75 18.00
CA ALA A 5 -0.62 -15.76 17.67
C ALA A 5 -1.23 -15.41 16.31
N ALA A 6 -1.26 -16.38 15.39
CA ALA A 6 -1.94 -16.20 14.12
C ALA A 6 -3.45 -16.11 14.36
N VAL A 7 -4.14 -15.31 13.56
CA VAL A 7 -5.62 -15.29 13.51
C VAL A 7 -6.05 -16.24 12.40
N GLU A 8 -6.87 -17.22 12.75
CA GLU A 8 -7.42 -18.19 11.80
C GLU A 8 -8.74 -17.68 11.22
N ALA A 9 -8.84 -17.69 9.90
CA ALA A 9 -10.06 -17.37 9.17
C ALA A 9 -10.59 -18.64 8.49
N ASP A 10 -11.84 -19.00 8.76
CA ASP A 10 -12.52 -20.17 8.16
C ASP A 10 -12.97 -19.87 6.71
N ILE A 11 -11.98 -19.58 5.86
CA ILE A 11 -12.14 -19.28 4.45
C ILE A 11 -11.04 -20.01 3.68
N ASP A 12 -11.37 -20.43 2.45
CA ASP A 12 -10.39 -20.93 1.50
C ASP A 12 -10.09 -19.82 0.50
N ALA A 13 -9.01 -19.07 0.73
CA ALA A 13 -8.70 -17.89 -0.08
C ALA A 13 -8.37 -18.22 -1.54
N SER A 14 -8.04 -19.47 -1.87
CA SER A 14 -7.87 -19.88 -3.28
C SER A 14 -9.17 -19.94 -4.06
N LYS A 15 -10.32 -19.95 -3.38
CA LYS A 15 -11.63 -19.87 -4.03
C LYS A 15 -12.06 -18.45 -4.39
N PHE A 16 -11.30 -17.43 -3.97
CA PHE A 16 -11.60 -16.05 -4.31
C PHE A 16 -11.34 -15.79 -5.80
N GLU A 17 -12.24 -15.07 -6.46
CA GLU A 17 -12.06 -14.69 -7.87
C GLU A 17 -10.75 -13.90 -8.09
N ALA A 18 -10.31 -13.16 -7.08
CA ALA A 18 -9.06 -12.42 -7.08
C ALA A 18 -7.81 -13.32 -7.06
N ALA A 19 -7.90 -14.53 -6.48
CA ALA A 19 -6.78 -15.47 -6.38
C ALA A 19 -6.30 -15.98 -7.75
N HIS A 20 -7.15 -15.90 -8.77
CA HIS A 20 -6.85 -16.41 -10.12
C HIS A 20 -6.39 -15.34 -11.12
N GLY A 21 -6.16 -14.10 -10.70
CA GLY A 21 -5.61 -13.13 -11.66
C GLY A 21 -5.55 -11.67 -11.26
N ALA A 22 -5.50 -11.30 -9.98
CA ALA A 22 -5.38 -9.90 -9.60
C ALA A 22 -3.99 -9.58 -9.00
N HIS A 23 -3.04 -9.21 -9.86
CA HIS A 23 -1.98 -8.25 -9.48
C HIS A 23 -2.48 -6.80 -9.56
N THR A 24 -3.65 -6.59 -10.18
CA THR A 24 -4.39 -5.34 -10.28
C THR A 24 -5.86 -5.62 -9.97
N GLY A 25 -6.51 -4.75 -9.21
CA GLY A 25 -7.92 -4.93 -8.84
C GLY A 25 -8.81 -5.02 -10.09
N LYS A 26 -9.52 -6.13 -10.26
CA LYS A 26 -10.52 -6.26 -11.32
C LYS A 26 -11.71 -5.36 -10.94
N PRO A 27 -12.11 -4.38 -11.78
CA PRO A 27 -13.34 -3.66 -11.51
C PRO A 27 -14.48 -4.69 -11.53
N GLY A 28 -15.24 -4.77 -10.43
CA GLY A 28 -16.47 -5.56 -10.39
C GLY A 28 -17.41 -5.17 -11.54
N LYS A 29 -18.40 -5.99 -11.88
CA LYS A 29 -19.37 -5.58 -12.91
C LYS A 29 -20.17 -4.39 -12.37
N LYS A 30 -20.48 -3.39 -13.19
CA LYS A 30 -21.27 -2.21 -12.77
C LYS A 30 -22.58 -2.59 -12.09
N ALA A 31 -23.20 -3.70 -12.48
CA ALA A 31 -24.42 -4.24 -11.87
C ALA A 31 -24.22 -4.68 -10.41
N ASP A 32 -23.01 -5.08 -10.03
CA ASP A 32 -22.68 -5.62 -8.71
C ASP A 32 -22.15 -4.52 -7.76
N MET A 33 -21.91 -3.31 -8.27
CA MET A 33 -21.30 -2.22 -7.49
C MET A 33 -22.29 -1.42 -6.61
N GLY A 34 -23.59 -1.71 -6.68
CA GLY A 34 -24.63 -0.94 -5.96
C GLY A 34 -24.79 0.50 -6.44
N THR A 35 -25.58 1.28 -5.71
CA THR A 35 -25.79 2.71 -6.00
C THR A 35 -24.57 3.56 -5.60
N LYS A 36 -24.58 4.85 -5.95
CA LYS A 36 -23.57 5.79 -5.42
C LYS A 36 -23.63 5.86 -3.89
N SER A 37 -24.84 5.91 -3.33
CA SER A 37 -25.05 5.95 -1.88
C SER A 37 -24.51 4.70 -1.18
N ASP A 38 -24.69 3.52 -1.77
CA ASP A 38 -24.20 2.26 -1.16
C ASP A 38 -22.67 2.24 -1.07
N ARG A 39 -22.00 2.81 -2.07
CA ARG A 39 -20.53 2.86 -2.15
C ARG A 39 -19.89 3.92 -1.26
N GLU A 40 -20.65 4.97 -0.95
CA GLU A 40 -20.19 6.09 -0.11
C GLU A 40 -20.67 5.93 1.35
N LYS A 41 -21.42 4.87 1.66
CA LYS A 41 -21.88 4.59 3.01
C LYS A 41 -20.68 4.32 3.93
N GLN A 42 -20.61 5.09 5.00
CA GLN A 42 -19.68 4.86 6.09
C GLN A 42 -20.34 3.98 7.14
N TYR A 43 -19.55 3.08 7.73
CA TYR A 43 -20.00 2.18 8.79
C TYR A 43 -19.19 2.47 10.04
N THR A 44 -19.87 2.52 11.17
CA THR A 44 -19.25 2.48 12.49
C THR A 44 -18.72 1.07 12.76
N LEU A 45 -17.78 0.96 13.71
CA LEU A 45 -17.29 -0.34 14.16
C LEU A 45 -18.44 -1.23 14.68
N ALA A 46 -19.39 -0.65 15.41
CA ALA A 46 -20.55 -1.38 15.92
C ALA A 46 -21.39 -1.98 14.78
N GLU A 47 -21.66 -1.19 13.73
CA GLU A 47 -22.40 -1.69 12.56
C GLU A 47 -21.64 -2.81 11.84
N LEU A 48 -20.31 -2.73 11.72
CA LEU A 48 -19.52 -3.81 11.11
C LEU A 48 -19.56 -5.09 11.95
N ILE A 49 -19.47 -4.96 13.28
CA ILE A 49 -19.61 -6.11 14.18
C ILE A 49 -21.01 -6.73 14.05
N ASP A 50 -22.07 -5.91 14.00
CA ASP A 50 -23.44 -6.37 13.79
C ASP A 50 -23.63 -7.06 12.43
N MET A 51 -22.83 -6.68 11.42
CA MET A 51 -22.78 -7.33 10.11
C MET A 51 -21.97 -8.64 10.10
N GLY A 52 -21.37 -9.04 11.22
CA GLY A 52 -20.59 -10.26 11.36
C GLY A 52 -19.10 -10.12 11.05
N PHE A 53 -18.57 -8.89 10.94
CA PHE A 53 -17.13 -8.70 10.86
C PHE A 53 -16.46 -8.93 12.21
N GLU A 54 -15.25 -9.46 12.17
CA GLU A 54 -14.40 -9.61 13.35
C GLU A 54 -13.47 -8.41 13.51
N HIS A 55 -13.40 -7.88 14.74
CA HIS A 55 -12.47 -6.81 15.08
C HIS A 55 -11.20 -7.38 15.69
N ILE A 56 -10.11 -7.31 14.93
CA ILE A 56 -8.77 -7.69 15.40
C ILE A 56 -8.15 -6.46 16.08
N GLN A 57 -8.08 -6.48 17.41
CA GLN A 57 -7.32 -5.47 18.14
C GLN A 57 -5.83 -5.69 17.92
N TRP A 58 -5.14 -4.63 17.50
CA TRP A 58 -3.71 -4.66 17.21
C TRP A 58 -3.01 -3.47 17.85
N ASP A 59 -1.86 -3.72 18.47
CA ASP A 59 -1.03 -2.72 19.13
C ASP A 59 -0.15 -1.90 18.16
N GLY A 60 -0.13 -2.27 16.88
CA GLY A 60 0.75 -1.67 15.87
C GLY A 60 2.19 -2.17 15.92
N VAL A 61 2.52 -3.10 16.84
CA VAL A 61 3.89 -3.52 17.13
C VAL A 61 4.09 -5.01 16.91
N THR A 62 3.24 -5.82 17.53
CA THR A 62 3.35 -7.28 17.48
C THR A 62 2.83 -7.77 16.14
N PRO A 63 3.63 -8.51 15.33
CA PRO A 63 3.13 -9.00 14.06
C PRO A 63 1.97 -9.99 14.24
N ILE A 64 0.90 -9.82 13.46
CA ILE A 64 -0.27 -10.73 13.45
C ILE A 64 -0.51 -11.22 12.02
N PRO A 65 -0.13 -12.47 11.68
CA PRO A 65 -0.54 -13.09 10.43
C PRO A 65 -2.00 -13.55 10.53
N ILE A 66 -2.77 -13.29 9.48
CA ILE A 66 -4.10 -13.88 9.28
C ILE A 66 -3.94 -15.02 8.29
N ILE A 67 -4.29 -16.22 8.73
CA ILE A 67 -4.17 -17.45 7.96
C ILE A 67 -5.54 -18.00 7.60
N ASP A 68 -5.65 -18.56 6.41
CA ASP A 68 -6.87 -19.19 5.94
C ASP A 68 -6.97 -20.65 6.39
N CYS A 69 -8.09 -21.34 6.10
CA CYS A 69 -8.32 -22.71 6.56
C CYS A 69 -7.36 -23.76 5.95
N CYS A 70 -6.53 -23.35 4.98
CA CYS A 70 -5.48 -24.17 4.38
C CYS A 70 -4.08 -23.82 4.92
N GLY A 71 -3.98 -22.94 5.92
CA GLY A 71 -2.71 -22.50 6.51
C GLY A 71 -1.94 -21.50 5.64
N ARG A 72 -2.58 -20.85 4.67
CA ARG A 72 -1.94 -19.81 3.84
C ARG A 72 -2.07 -18.47 4.52
N ILE A 73 -0.99 -17.71 4.57
CA ILE A 73 -1.02 -16.31 4.99
C ILE A 73 -1.73 -15.49 3.90
N ILE A 74 -2.82 -14.83 4.28
CA ILE A 74 -3.64 -14.02 3.36
C ILE A 74 -3.54 -12.53 3.65
N VAL A 75 -3.27 -12.17 4.91
CA VAL A 75 -3.02 -10.79 5.37
C VAL A 75 -1.97 -10.86 6.48
N VAL A 76 -1.14 -9.83 6.60
CA VAL A 76 -0.25 -9.66 7.75
C VAL A 76 -0.32 -8.23 8.24
N LEU A 77 -0.57 -8.09 9.54
CA LEU A 77 -0.25 -6.87 10.28
C LEU A 77 1.23 -6.97 10.68
N ALA A 78 2.11 -6.33 9.92
CA ALA A 78 3.55 -6.64 9.95
C ALA A 78 4.30 -6.21 11.22
N GLY A 79 3.67 -5.37 12.04
CA GLY A 79 4.30 -4.76 13.21
C GLY A 79 5.02 -3.47 12.86
N GLN A 80 6.01 -3.19 13.70
CA GLN A 80 7.06 -2.22 13.42
C GLN A 80 8.40 -2.84 13.83
N PRO A 81 9.53 -2.39 13.26
CA PRO A 81 10.82 -2.69 13.83
C PRO A 81 10.93 -2.03 15.22
N GLY A 82 11.79 -2.60 16.09
CA GLY A 82 12.12 -1.95 17.36
C GLY A 82 12.96 -0.68 17.16
N GLY A 83 13.26 0.01 18.26
CA GLY A 83 14.03 1.27 18.22
C GLY A 83 13.13 2.48 17.95
N ASP A 84 13.69 3.47 17.24
CA ASP A 84 13.10 4.80 17.06
C ASP A 84 12.10 4.90 15.89
N TYR A 85 11.57 3.75 15.42
CA TYR A 85 10.67 3.71 14.28
C TYR A 85 9.39 4.56 14.45
N PRO A 86 8.73 4.59 15.62
CA PRO A 86 7.60 5.50 15.85
C PRO A 86 7.98 6.97 15.66
N GLU A 87 9.17 7.38 16.09
CA GLU A 87 9.69 8.73 15.97
C GLU A 87 9.97 9.08 14.50
N GLU A 88 10.58 8.18 13.76
CA GLU A 88 10.83 8.32 12.31
C GLU A 88 9.50 8.41 11.52
N LEU A 89 8.48 7.63 11.89
CA LEU A 89 7.16 7.75 11.27
C LEU A 89 6.48 9.09 11.56
N ARG A 90 6.61 9.61 12.80
CA ARG A 90 6.11 10.95 13.15
C ARG A 90 6.85 12.03 12.37
N GLU A 91 8.15 11.88 12.17
CA GLU A 91 8.95 12.80 11.34
C GLU A 91 8.50 12.76 9.87
N ALA A 92 8.38 11.57 9.28
CA ALA A 92 7.87 11.41 7.91
C ALA A 92 6.50 12.06 7.74
N PHE A 93 5.59 11.85 8.70
CA PHE A 93 4.27 12.46 8.71
C PHE A 93 4.34 14.00 8.78
N GLY A 94 5.15 14.55 9.68
CA GLY A 94 5.33 16.00 9.80
C GLY A 94 5.90 16.64 8.54
N ILE A 95 6.86 15.98 7.88
CA ILE A 95 7.41 16.45 6.60
C ILE A 95 6.36 16.37 5.50
N MET A 96 5.60 15.27 5.42
CA MET A 96 4.54 15.12 4.43
C MET A 96 3.48 16.21 4.54
N LEU A 97 3.06 16.54 5.77
CA LEU A 97 2.13 17.64 6.03
C LEU A 97 2.73 18.99 5.59
N LYS A 98 3.95 19.30 6.03
CA LYS A 98 4.62 20.56 5.70
C LYS A 98 4.80 20.74 4.20
N GLU A 99 5.27 19.72 3.50
CA GLU A 99 5.47 19.79 2.04
C GLU A 99 4.14 19.83 1.29
N GLY A 100 3.10 19.16 1.80
CA GLY A 100 1.74 19.27 1.29
C GLY A 100 1.19 20.69 1.40
N GLU A 101 1.30 21.30 2.59
CA GLU A 101 0.89 22.69 2.84
C GLU A 101 1.65 23.67 1.93
N ASN A 102 2.97 23.52 1.81
CA ASN A 102 3.81 24.35 0.94
C ASN A 102 3.40 24.23 -0.54
N ALA A 103 2.92 23.06 -0.95
CA ALA A 103 2.40 22.80 -2.29
C ALA A 103 0.93 23.25 -2.48
N GLY A 104 0.31 23.85 -1.45
CA GLY A 104 -1.09 24.27 -1.49
C GLY A 104 -2.08 23.11 -1.44
N LEU A 105 -1.64 21.92 -1.03
CA LEU A 105 -2.51 20.79 -0.77
C LEU A 105 -3.21 21.03 0.57
N SER A 106 -4.50 21.31 0.48
CA SER A 106 -5.39 21.35 1.64
C SER A 106 -6.53 20.37 1.41
N SER A 107 -7.33 20.11 2.46
CA SER A 107 -8.59 19.38 2.36
C SER A 107 -9.59 20.00 1.35
N ASN A 108 -9.31 21.22 0.87
CA ASN A 108 -10.08 21.93 -0.15
C ASN A 108 -9.40 21.95 -1.53
N ALA A 109 -8.29 21.22 -1.73
CA ALA A 109 -7.56 21.20 -3.00
C ALA A 109 -8.42 20.63 -4.15
N ALA A 110 -8.24 21.21 -5.34
CA ALA A 110 -9.14 21.08 -6.49
C ALA A 110 -9.24 19.67 -7.12
N ASP A 111 -8.46 18.69 -6.63
CA ASP A 111 -8.42 17.32 -7.14
C ASP A 111 -9.51 16.40 -6.52
N GLY A 112 -10.60 16.98 -5.99
CA GLY A 112 -11.90 16.32 -5.78
C GLY A 112 -11.96 15.16 -4.77
N PRO A 113 -13.17 14.75 -4.32
CA PRO A 113 -13.34 13.51 -3.58
C PRO A 113 -13.07 12.33 -4.51
N HIS A 114 -12.01 11.57 -4.24
CA HIS A 114 -11.76 10.29 -4.91
C HIS A 114 -12.28 9.14 -4.05
N LYS A 115 -12.39 7.92 -4.61
CA LYS A 115 -12.99 6.76 -3.92
C LYS A 115 -12.37 6.44 -2.55
N CYS A 116 -11.11 6.82 -2.33
CA CYS A 116 -10.39 6.52 -1.09
C CYS A 116 -10.46 7.65 -0.03
N GLY A 117 -11.20 8.74 -0.29
CA GLY A 117 -11.26 9.92 0.59
C GLY A 117 -11.18 11.25 -0.16
N ALA A 118 -11.36 12.35 0.56
CA ALA A 118 -11.20 13.71 0.03
C ALA A 118 -9.79 14.22 0.33
N PHE A 119 -8.79 13.64 -0.33
CA PHE A 119 -7.40 14.06 -0.23
C PHE A 119 -6.69 13.95 -1.58
N PRO A 120 -5.71 14.82 -1.88
CA PRO A 120 -4.89 14.66 -3.06
C PRO A 120 -3.92 13.48 -2.91
N ALA A 121 -3.82 12.66 -3.96
CA ALA A 121 -2.93 11.50 -4.02
C ALA A 121 -2.06 11.56 -5.28
N TYR A 122 -0.75 11.42 -5.11
CA TYR A 122 0.21 11.46 -6.21
C TYR A 122 1.06 10.21 -6.25
N ASN A 123 1.33 9.69 -7.45
CA ASN A 123 2.16 8.51 -7.65
C ASN A 123 3.48 8.90 -8.33
N GLN A 124 4.58 8.26 -7.90
CA GLN A 124 5.92 8.45 -8.44
C GLN A 124 6.57 7.10 -8.74
N GLY A 125 7.41 7.04 -9.77
CA GLY A 125 8.16 5.85 -10.17
C GLY A 125 7.71 5.26 -11.49
N VAL A 126 7.76 3.94 -11.60
CA VAL A 126 7.47 3.20 -12.84
C VAL A 126 6.29 2.27 -12.66
N THR A 127 5.34 2.33 -13.59
CA THR A 127 4.19 1.43 -13.64
C THR A 127 4.17 0.65 -14.95
N MET A 128 3.63 -0.57 -14.91
CA MET A 128 3.32 -1.38 -16.08
C MET A 128 1.89 -1.91 -15.89
N GLY A 129 0.91 -1.24 -16.50
CA GLY A 129 -0.51 -1.49 -16.30
C GLY A 129 -1.38 -0.66 -17.25
N MET A 130 -2.71 -0.87 -17.21
CA MET A 130 -3.71 -0.15 -18.03
C MET A 130 -3.58 -0.35 -19.55
N GLY A 131 -3.07 -1.50 -19.99
CA GLY A 131 -2.95 -1.83 -21.42
C GLY A 131 -1.65 -1.37 -22.08
N ASN A 132 -0.71 -0.81 -21.32
CA ASN A 132 0.62 -0.48 -21.83
C ASN A 132 1.48 -1.75 -22.01
N ALA A 133 2.10 -1.88 -23.19
CA ALA A 133 3.02 -2.97 -23.50
C ALA A 133 4.43 -2.77 -22.91
N HIS A 134 4.73 -1.57 -22.45
CA HIS A 134 6.03 -1.17 -21.91
C HIS A 134 5.88 -0.44 -20.57
N PRO A 135 6.89 -0.50 -19.69
CA PRO A 135 6.92 0.31 -18.47
C PRO A 135 6.83 1.80 -18.77
N VAL A 136 6.10 2.54 -17.94
CA VAL A 136 5.90 3.99 -18.06
C VAL A 136 6.36 4.67 -16.78
N VAL A 137 7.19 5.69 -16.92
CA VAL A 137 7.57 6.58 -15.82
C VAL A 137 6.40 7.51 -15.50
N LEU A 138 5.93 7.45 -14.26
CA LEU A 138 4.88 8.30 -13.73
C LEU A 138 5.36 9.75 -13.67
N ASN A 139 4.50 10.67 -14.12
CA ASN A 139 4.78 12.10 -14.13
C ASN A 139 3.77 12.82 -13.23
N PRO A 140 4.14 13.14 -11.97
CA PRO A 140 3.26 13.85 -11.04
C PRO A 140 3.20 15.37 -11.31
N ARG A 141 3.75 15.84 -12.44
CA ARG A 141 3.71 17.24 -12.89
C ARG A 141 4.25 18.21 -11.83
N SER A 142 3.43 19.14 -11.36
CA SER A 142 3.78 20.16 -10.37
C SER A 142 4.30 19.57 -9.05
N MET A 143 3.94 18.32 -8.74
CA MET A 143 4.36 17.65 -7.51
C MET A 143 5.72 16.96 -7.58
N THR A 144 6.37 16.94 -8.74
CA THR A 144 7.65 16.21 -8.94
C THR A 144 8.71 16.59 -7.91
N GLN A 145 8.88 17.88 -7.64
CA GLN A 145 9.91 18.34 -6.69
C GLN A 145 9.59 17.90 -5.26
N VAL A 146 8.32 17.99 -4.85
CA VAL A 146 7.87 17.56 -3.52
C VAL A 146 8.07 16.07 -3.36
N LEU A 147 7.64 15.25 -4.31
CA LEU A 147 7.79 13.79 -4.21
C LEU A 147 9.25 13.36 -4.21
N ASN A 148 10.12 14.03 -4.98
CA ASN A 148 11.56 13.78 -4.92
C ASN A 148 12.16 14.13 -3.55
N CYS A 149 11.69 15.22 -2.92
CA CYS A 149 12.10 15.58 -1.57
C CYS A 149 11.69 14.51 -0.55
N LEU A 150 10.43 14.04 -0.62
CA LEU A 150 9.92 12.98 0.26
C LEU A 150 10.69 11.66 0.06
N MET A 151 10.86 11.20 -1.18
CA MET A 151 11.61 9.96 -1.47
C MET A 151 13.09 10.03 -1.07
N GLY A 152 13.69 11.22 -1.16
CA GLY A 152 15.08 11.44 -0.75
C GLY A 152 15.28 11.49 0.77
N HIS A 153 14.21 11.66 1.54
CA HIS A 153 14.29 11.79 2.99
C HIS A 153 14.46 10.41 3.67
N SER A 154 15.35 10.35 4.68
CA SER A 154 15.73 9.12 5.37
C SER A 154 14.53 8.34 5.91
N ALA A 155 13.58 9.04 6.55
CA ALA A 155 12.38 8.44 7.11
C ALA A 155 11.56 7.65 6.07
N PHE A 156 11.37 8.19 4.87
CA PHE A 156 10.64 7.49 3.80
C PHE A 156 11.45 6.34 3.20
N GLN A 157 12.77 6.49 3.07
CA GLN A 157 13.62 5.38 2.65
C GLN A 157 13.58 4.22 3.64
N TRP A 158 13.53 4.53 4.93
CA TRP A 158 13.43 3.53 5.98
C TRP A 158 12.09 2.80 5.95
N MET A 159 10.97 3.55 5.82
CA MET A 159 9.64 2.96 5.61
C MET A 159 9.61 2.00 4.41
N ALA A 160 10.17 2.43 3.27
CA ALA A 160 10.22 1.60 2.07
C ALA A 160 11.05 0.32 2.27
N ARG A 161 12.21 0.42 2.95
CA ARG A 161 13.04 -0.74 3.31
C ARG A 161 12.32 -1.69 4.26
N TYR A 162 11.63 -1.17 5.27
CA TYR A 162 10.86 -1.98 6.20
C TYR A 162 9.72 -2.72 5.49
N GLN A 163 8.94 -2.01 4.67
CA GLN A 163 7.90 -2.63 3.83
C GLN A 163 8.49 -3.75 2.95
N ASN A 164 9.63 -3.48 2.32
CA ASN A 164 10.32 -4.45 1.47
C ASN A 164 10.75 -5.71 2.26
N ALA A 165 11.34 -5.52 3.44
CA ALA A 165 11.75 -6.61 4.31
C ALA A 165 10.55 -7.42 4.84
N ALA A 166 9.47 -6.74 5.25
CA ALA A 166 8.23 -7.39 5.69
C ALA A 166 7.63 -8.23 4.55
N PHE A 167 7.61 -7.70 3.32
CA PHE A 167 7.10 -8.44 2.16
C PHE A 167 7.95 -9.69 1.86
N GLY A 168 9.27 -9.57 1.91
CA GLY A 168 10.19 -10.69 1.74
C GLY A 168 10.05 -11.77 2.82
N LEU A 169 9.82 -11.36 4.08
CA LEU A 169 9.61 -12.27 5.21
C LEU A 169 8.30 -13.03 5.11
N TRP A 170 7.20 -12.32 4.84
CA TRP A 170 5.85 -12.86 4.96
C TRP A 170 5.31 -13.49 3.66
N ALA A 171 5.86 -13.12 2.50
CA ALA A 171 5.46 -13.65 1.20
C ALA A 171 6.67 -13.96 0.29
N PRO A 172 7.64 -14.79 0.72
CA PRO A 172 8.93 -14.96 0.04
C PRO A 172 8.82 -15.42 -1.42
N ARG A 173 7.84 -16.28 -1.74
CA ARG A 173 7.60 -16.74 -3.12
C ARG A 173 7.12 -15.62 -4.03
N VAL A 174 6.28 -14.72 -3.52
CA VAL A 174 5.78 -13.57 -4.28
C VAL A 174 6.89 -12.53 -4.41
N TYR A 175 7.61 -12.27 -3.32
CA TYR A 175 8.77 -11.38 -3.28
C TYR A 175 9.83 -11.78 -4.32
N ALA A 176 10.20 -13.07 -4.41
CA ALA A 176 11.15 -13.56 -5.41
C ALA A 176 10.66 -13.32 -6.85
N GLY A 177 9.35 -13.37 -7.09
CA GLY A 177 8.75 -12.99 -8.36
C GLY A 177 8.94 -11.50 -8.66
N TYR A 178 8.69 -10.63 -7.67
CA TYR A 178 8.90 -9.18 -7.78
C TYR A 178 10.37 -8.84 -8.03
N GLU A 179 11.29 -9.42 -7.24
CA GLU A 179 12.73 -9.23 -7.38
C GLU A 179 13.22 -9.65 -8.77
N LYS A 180 12.75 -10.80 -9.28
CA LYS A 180 13.07 -11.26 -10.63
C LYS A 180 12.61 -10.25 -11.69
N VAL A 181 11.37 -9.77 -11.59
CA VAL A 181 10.81 -8.79 -12.54
C VAL A 181 11.58 -7.47 -12.45
N TYR A 182 11.83 -6.97 -11.25
CA TYR A 182 12.61 -5.77 -10.98
C TYR A 182 13.99 -5.84 -11.65
N ASN A 183 14.77 -6.88 -11.35
CA ASN A 183 16.10 -7.08 -11.91
C ASN A 183 16.07 -7.22 -13.44
N THR A 184 15.07 -7.94 -13.97
CA THR A 184 14.91 -8.09 -15.43
C THR A 184 14.65 -6.74 -16.09
N ILE A 185 13.72 -5.94 -15.57
CA ILE A 185 13.37 -4.66 -16.17
C ILE A 185 14.57 -3.68 -16.09
N HIS A 186 15.20 -3.55 -14.92
CA HIS A 186 16.32 -2.61 -14.72
C HIS A 186 17.62 -3.03 -15.43
N SER A 187 17.79 -4.31 -15.77
CA SER A 187 18.92 -4.76 -16.60
C SER A 187 18.74 -4.46 -18.09
N ASN A 188 17.50 -4.23 -18.55
CA ASN A 188 17.19 -4.02 -19.96
C ASN A 188 16.79 -2.58 -20.30
N LEU A 189 16.39 -1.78 -19.31
CA LEU A 189 15.85 -0.43 -19.49
C LEU A 189 16.48 0.54 -18.50
N GLU A 190 16.78 1.75 -18.96
CA GLU A 190 17.15 2.87 -18.09
C GLU A 190 15.90 3.46 -17.47
N LEU A 191 15.66 3.13 -16.20
CA LEU A 191 14.49 3.56 -15.44
C LEU A 191 14.91 4.18 -14.11
N PRO A 192 14.14 5.16 -13.60
CA PRO A 192 14.40 5.72 -12.29
C PRO A 192 14.18 4.67 -11.20
N GLU A 193 15.05 4.69 -10.19
CA GLU A 193 14.88 3.93 -8.95
C GLU A 193 14.25 4.84 -7.89
N ASN A 194 13.10 4.44 -7.33
CA ASN A 194 12.41 5.23 -6.31
C ASN A 194 13.14 5.14 -4.96
N PHE A 195 13.37 3.92 -4.50
CA PHE A 195 13.99 3.62 -3.21
C PHE A 195 15.09 2.57 -3.44
N PRO A 196 16.37 2.92 -3.24
CA PRO A 196 17.47 1.98 -3.47
C PRO A 196 17.32 0.67 -2.70
N GLY A 197 17.34 -0.44 -3.43
CA GLY A 197 17.26 -1.80 -2.86
C GLY A 197 15.85 -2.25 -2.45
N VAL A 198 14.80 -1.63 -2.99
CA VAL A 198 13.40 -2.01 -2.78
C VAL A 198 12.79 -2.53 -4.09
N VAL A 199 12.06 -3.64 -4.06
CA VAL A 199 11.51 -4.28 -5.27
C VAL A 199 10.30 -3.56 -5.87
N PHE A 200 9.72 -2.61 -5.14
CA PHE A 200 8.58 -1.82 -5.59
C PHE A 200 9.03 -0.66 -6.47
N THR A 201 8.56 -0.65 -7.72
CA THR A 201 8.95 0.35 -8.72
C THR A 201 8.15 1.65 -8.64
N ALA A 202 7.05 1.68 -7.88
CA ALA A 202 6.19 2.85 -7.73
C ALA A 202 5.77 3.05 -6.27
N ALA A 203 5.53 4.30 -5.89
CA ALA A 203 5.02 4.68 -4.58
C ALA A 203 3.86 5.67 -4.74
N ALA A 204 2.88 5.56 -3.84
CA ALA A 204 1.72 6.44 -3.76
C ALA A 204 1.83 7.29 -2.48
N PHE A 205 1.69 8.61 -2.63
CA PHE A 205 1.70 9.58 -1.55
C PHE A 205 0.31 10.17 -1.39
N ASN A 206 -0.36 9.83 -0.29
CA ASN A 206 -1.71 10.27 0.05
C ASN A 206 -1.64 11.42 1.06
N PHE A 207 -2.00 12.64 0.65
CA PHE A 207 -1.92 13.85 1.50
C PHE A 207 -3.27 14.12 2.20
N GLY A 208 -3.77 13.11 2.93
CA GLY A 208 -5.05 13.17 3.66
C GLY A 208 -4.91 13.22 5.17
#